data_AF-A0A141RFH4-F1
#
_entry.id   AF-A0A141RFH4-F1
#
_cell.length_a   1.000
_cell.length_b   1.000
_cell.length_c   1.000
_cell.angle_alpha   90.00
_cell.angle_beta   90.00
_cell.angle_gamma   90.00
#
_symmetry.space_group_name_H-M   'P 1'
#
loop_
_entity.id
_entity.type
_entity.pdbx_description
1 polymer ?
#
loop_
_entity_poly.entity_id
_entity_poly.type
_entity_poly.pdbx_seq_one_letter_code
_entity_poly.pdbx_strand_id
1 'polypeptide(L)'
;HKSDTAPLDAECDCYTCRNYSRAYLHHLDRCNEILGARLNTIHNLRYYQRLMAGLRKAIEEGKLESFVTDFYQRQGRTVPPLNVD
;
A
#
# COMPACT_ATOMS: atom_id res chain seq x y z
N HIS A 1 12.48 -8.56 -9.07
CA HIS A 1 12.55 -7.08 -9.25
C HIS A 1 13.96 -6.52 -9.49
N LYS A 2 14.99 -7.35 -9.73
CA LYS A 2 16.41 -6.92 -9.71
C LYS A 2 16.77 -5.74 -10.62
N SER A 3 16.05 -5.55 -11.72
CA SER A 3 16.27 -4.47 -12.71
C SER A 3 15.09 -3.51 -12.84
N ASP A 4 14.10 -3.60 -11.95
CA ASP A 4 12.89 -2.79 -12.06
C ASP A 4 13.08 -1.39 -11.44
N THR A 5 13.14 -0.38 -12.30
CA THR A 5 13.37 1.01 -11.90
C THR A 5 12.09 1.75 -11.49
N ALA A 6 10.92 1.09 -11.53
CA ALA A 6 9.67 1.69 -11.08
C ALA A 6 9.67 1.83 -9.54
N PRO A 7 8.84 2.74 -8.99
CA PRO A 7 8.60 2.78 -7.56
C PRO A 7 7.91 1.50 -7.06
N LEU A 8 7.85 1.32 -5.74
CA LEU A 8 7.15 0.19 -5.14
C LEU A 8 5.65 0.20 -5.46
N ASP A 9 5.04 1.38 -5.39
CA ASP A 9 3.66 1.66 -5.76
C ASP A 9 3.60 3.03 -6.44
N ALA A 10 3.09 3.06 -7.68
CA ALA A 10 2.99 4.28 -8.48
C ALA A 10 1.92 5.27 -7.97
N GLU A 11 0.96 4.80 -7.17
CA GLU A 11 -0.08 5.63 -6.55
C GLU A 11 0.33 6.09 -5.14
N CYS A 12 1.53 5.77 -4.67
CA CYS A 12 2.00 6.10 -3.32
C CYS A 12 2.86 7.36 -3.27
N ASP A 13 2.49 8.27 -2.37
CA ASP A 13 3.13 9.57 -2.17
C ASP A 13 4.18 9.57 -1.04
N CYS A 14 4.55 8.39 -0.51
CA CYS A 14 5.53 8.29 0.57
C CYS A 14 6.96 8.60 0.09
N TYR A 15 7.85 8.94 1.03
CA TYR A 15 9.27 9.20 0.75
C TYR A 15 9.93 8.05 -0.02
N THR A 16 9.63 6.80 0.34
CA THR A 16 10.20 5.64 -0.35
C THR A 16 9.80 5.56 -1.81
N CYS A 17 8.50 5.68 -2.12
CA CYS A 17 7.99 5.56 -3.50
C CYS A 17 8.37 6.76 -4.38
N ARG A 18 8.61 7.93 -3.80
CA ARG A 18 9.05 9.11 -4.56
C ARG A 18 10.54 9.12 -4.90
N ASN A 19 11.38 8.41 -4.14
CA ASN A 19 12.83 8.56 -4.22
C ASN A 19 13.59 7.26 -4.53
N TYR A 20 12.96 6.09 -4.42
CA TYR A 20 13.63 4.80 -4.58
C TYR A 20 12.84 3.84 -5.48
N SER A 21 13.59 3.02 -6.21
CA SER A 21 13.04 1.98 -7.09
C SER A 21 12.93 0.63 -6.40
N ARG A 22 12.13 -0.28 -6.98
CA ARG A 22 12.05 -1.68 -6.55
C ARG A 22 13.39 -2.40 -6.67
N ALA A 23 14.18 -2.09 -7.70
CA ALA A 23 15.53 -2.62 -7.87
C ALA A 23 16.45 -2.23 -6.71
N TYR A 24 16.40 -0.96 -6.28
CA TYR A 24 17.22 -0.49 -5.17
C TYR A 24 16.78 -1.09 -3.83
N LEU A 25 15.48 -1.18 -3.57
CA LEU A 25 14.96 -1.87 -2.38
C LEU A 25 15.37 -3.35 -2.36
N HIS A 26 15.31 -4.03 -3.51
CA HIS A 26 15.78 -5.41 -3.64
C HIS A 26 17.28 -5.54 -3.38
N HIS A 27 18.09 -4.59 -3.84
CA HIS A 27 19.53 -4.56 -3.54
C HIS A 27 19.80 -4.42 -2.04
N LEU A 28 19.14 -3.47 -1.37
CA LEU A 28 19.29 -3.27 0.08
C LEU A 28 18.92 -4.53 0.88
N ASP A 29 17.82 -5.18 0.52
CA ASP A 29 17.38 -6.44 1.13
C ASP A 29 18.42 -7.55 0.93
N ARG A 30 18.93 -7.71 -0.30
CA ARG A 30 19.97 -8.70 -0.63
C ARG A 30 21.29 -8.46 0.10
N CYS A 31 21.59 -7.21 0.46
CA CYS A 31 22.79 -6.84 1.20
C CYS A 31 22.58 -6.84 2.72
N ASN A 32 21.38 -7.16 3.22
CA ASN A 32 21.00 -7.06 4.64
C ASN A 32 21.23 -5.66 5.24
N GLU A 33 20.98 -4.62 4.44
CA GLU A 33 21.14 -3.23 4.86
C GLU A 33 19.90 -2.74 5.63
N ILE A 34 20.11 -2.14 6.81
CA ILE A 34 19.03 -1.63 7.68
C ILE A 34 18.16 -0.56 6.99
N LEU A 35 18.73 0.15 6.02
CA LEU A 35 18.00 1.13 5.22
C LEU A 35 16.82 0.49 4.48
N GLY A 36 16.96 -0.75 4.02
CA GLY A 36 15.87 -1.48 3.35
C GLY A 36 14.66 -1.63 4.26
N ALA A 37 14.89 -2.07 5.50
CA ALA A 37 13.85 -2.19 6.52
C ALA A 37 13.18 -0.83 6.80
N ARG A 38 13.98 0.24 6.97
CA ARG A 38 13.45 1.60 7.23
C ARG A 38 12.56 2.11 6.10
N LEU A 39 13.01 1.95 4.84
CA LEU A 39 12.26 2.40 3.66
C LEU A 39 10.96 1.61 3.49
N ASN A 40 10.99 0.30 3.74
CA ASN A 40 9.78 -0.54 3.72
C ASN A 40 8.81 -0.14 4.84
N THR A 41 9.29 0.15 6.05
CA THR A 41 8.43 0.66 7.14
C THR A 41 7.74 1.97 6.76
N ILE A 42 8.45 2.93 6.15
CA ILE A 42 7.87 4.19 5.70
C ILE A 42 6.73 3.95 4.69
N HIS A 43 6.95 3.07 3.70
CA HIS A 43 5.91 2.74 2.73
C HIS A 43 4.71 2.04 3.38
N ASN A 44 4.96 1.02 4.20
CA ASN A 44 3.91 0.23 4.84
C ASN A 44 3.04 1.12 5.73
N LEU A 45 3.65 1.96 6.57
CA LEU A 45 2.89 2.87 7.42
C LEU A 45 2.06 3.86 6.59
N ARG A 46 2.61 4.43 5.50
CA ARG A 46 1.84 5.32 4.63
C ARG A 46 0.66 4.61 3.97
N TYR A 47 0.85 3.39 3.49
CA TYR A 47 -0.21 2.56 2.91
C TYR A 47 -1.35 2.34 3.92
N TYR A 48 -1.03 1.85 5.13
CA TYR A 48 -2.03 1.62 6.17
C TYR A 48 -2.76 2.90 6.59
N GLN A 49 -2.04 4.02 6.72
CA GLN A 49 -2.67 5.30 7.07
C GLN A 49 -3.66 5.77 6.01
N ARG A 50 -3.33 5.62 4.72
CA ARG A 50 -4.23 5.96 3.60
C ARG A 50 -5.44 5.03 3.55
N LEU A 51 -5.23 3.73 3.71
CA LEU A 51 -6.31 2.74 3.75
C LEU A 51 -7.31 3.06 4.87
N MET A 52 -6.81 3.30 6.08
CA MET A 52 -7.66 3.58 7.24
C MET A 52 -8.35 4.95 7.14
N ALA A 53 -7.70 5.95 6.53
CA ALA A 53 -8.34 7.23 6.24
C ALA A 53 -9.49 7.09 5.23
N GLY A 54 -9.28 6.32 4.16
CA GLY A 54 -10.33 6.00 3.18
C GLY A 54 -11.51 5.27 3.81
N LEU A 55 -11.22 4.29 4.69
CA LEU A 55 -12.25 3.54 5.41
C LEU A 55 -13.11 4.45 6.30
N ARG A 56 -12.47 5.31 7.12
CA ARG A 56 -13.20 6.28 7.97
C ARG A 56 -14.09 7.20 7.14
N LYS A 57 -13.56 7.76 6.04
CA LYS A 57 -14.33 8.60 5.12
C LYS A 57 -15.52 7.86 4.51
N ALA A 58 -15.33 6.60 4.11
CA ALA A 58 -16.41 5.79 3.55
C ALA A 58 -17.52 5.51 4.57
N ILE A 59 -17.18 5.31 5.85
CA ILE A 59 -18.16 5.17 6.93
C ILE A 59 -18.93 6.49 7.12
N GLU A 60 -18.22 7.62 7.21
CA GLU A 60 -18.83 8.95 7.36
C GLU A 60 -19.78 9.31 6.22
N GLU A 61 -19.48 8.87 5.00
CA GLU A 61 -20.30 9.10 3.81
C GLU A 61 -21.38 8.03 3.55
N GLY A 62 -21.47 6.98 4.38
CA GLY A 62 -22.39 5.85 4.15
C GLY A 62 -22.07 5.02 2.90
N LYS A 63 -20.80 5.00 2.47
CA LYS A 63 -20.30 4.32 1.26
C LYS A 63 -19.33 3.15 1.56
N LEU A 64 -19.45 2.56 2.75
CA LEU A 64 -18.55 1.49 3.19
C LEU A 64 -18.53 0.30 2.22
N GLU A 65 -19.70 -0.15 1.74
CA GLU A 65 -19.82 -1.29 0.83
C GLU A 65 -19.07 -1.08 -0.49
N SER A 66 -19.22 0.10 -1.09
CA SER A 66 -18.50 0.48 -2.31
C SER A 66 -16.99 0.49 -2.07
N PHE A 67 -16.55 1.08 -0.95
CA PHE A 67 -15.13 1.14 -0.62
C PHE A 67 -14.51 -0.25 -0.43
N VAL A 68 -15.20 -1.15 0.27
CA VAL A 68 -14.75 -2.53 0.46
C VAL A 68 -14.72 -3.28 -0.87
N THR A 69 -15.75 -3.12 -1.70
CA THR A 69 -15.83 -3.75 -3.01
C THR A 69 -14.65 -3.36 -3.88
N ASP A 70 -14.35 -2.06 -3.98
CA ASP A 70 -13.21 -1.54 -4.74
C ASP A 70 -11.87 -2.08 -4.19
N PHE A 71 -11.72 -2.14 -2.86
CA PHE A 71 -10.52 -2.65 -2.21
C PHE A 71 -10.22 -4.11 -2.57
N TYR A 72 -11.22 -4.99 -2.48
CA TYR A 72 -11.05 -6.41 -2.81
C TYR A 72 -10.88 -6.64 -4.33
N GLN A 73 -11.57 -5.86 -5.17
CA GLN A 73 -11.40 -5.91 -6.62
C GLN A 73 -9.97 -5.54 -7.04
N ARG A 74 -9.38 -4.49 -6.47
CA ARG A 74 -7.98 -4.11 -6.71
C ARG A 74 -6.98 -5.20 -6.31
N GLN A 75 -7.34 -6.08 -5.38
CA GLN A 75 -6.53 -7.23 -4.96
C GLN A 75 -6.83 -8.51 -5.77
N GLY A 76 -7.79 -8.49 -6.68
CA GLY A 76 -8.25 -9.67 -7.40
C GLY A 76 -8.89 -10.72 -6.49
N ARG A 77 -9.54 -10.29 -5.41
CA ARG A 77 -10.17 -11.16 -4.39
C ARG A 77 -11.69 -10.98 -4.38
N THR A 78 -12.40 -12.02 -3.94
CA THR A 78 -13.85 -11.95 -3.72
C THR A 78 -14.18 -11.06 -2.52
N VAL A 79 -15.25 -10.27 -2.64
CA VAL A 79 -15.75 -9.44 -1.55
C VAL A 79 -16.41 -10.34 -0.49
N PRO A 80 -15.98 -10.30 0.79
CA PRO A 80 -16.65 -11.03 1.86
C PRO A 80 -18.01 -10.41 2.18
N PRO A 81 -18.96 -11.17 2.75
CA PRO A 81 -20.24 -10.62 3.19
C PRO A 81 -19.99 -9.55 4.26
N LEU A 82 -20.57 -8.36 4.04
CA LEU A 82 -20.56 -7.26 4.99
C LEU A 82 -21.81 -7.38 5.85
N ASN A 83 -21.66 -7.98 7.04
CA ASN A 83 -22.74 -7.98 8.04
C ASN A 83 -22.77 -6.58 8.67
N VAL A 84 -23.47 -5.66 8.03
CA VAL A 84 -23.76 -4.32 8.56
C VAL A 84 -25.22 -4.35 9.00
N ASP A 85 -25.45 -4.89 10.21
CA ASP A 85 -26.73 -4.76 10.91
C ASP A 85 -26.84 -3.37 11.55
#